data_AF-A0A8S3BXW1-F1
#
_entry.id   AF-A0A8S3BXW1-F1
#
_cell.length_a   1.000
_cell.length_b   1.000
_cell.length_c   1.000
_cell.angle_alpha   90.00
_cell.angle_beta   90.00
_cell.angle_gamma   90.00
#
_symmetry.space_group_name_H-M   'P 1'
#
loop_
_entity.id
_entity.type
_entity.pdbx_description
1 polymer ?
#
loop_
_entity_poly.entity_id
_entity_poly.type
_entity_poly.pdbx_seq_one_letter_code
_entity_poly.pdbx_strand_id
1 'polypeptide(L)'
;EKSINGLRAIYDGVEFLGAGSVHKVQVSTDMIRAVQKSAASYKEELLKMKALAASQQKESDLLQTVETAELLIDEGNQRMENSLKNGDFTDIHAAYTFNKSGIEKMKAVDEEMTKIMDDVSAIQQKRAHAEREQSRKKRKLTVEPVLIQDENIYCD
;
A
#
# COMPACT_ATOMS: atom_id res chain seq x y z
N GLU A 1 -44.25 -12.92 -25.07
CA GLU A 1 -43.13 -12.05 -24.65
C GLU A 1 -41.82 -12.65 -25.14
N LYS A 2 -41.07 -11.95 -26.00
CA LYS A 2 -39.72 -12.38 -26.41
C LYS A 2 -38.72 -11.72 -25.45
N SER A 3 -38.03 -12.55 -24.67
CA SER A 3 -37.09 -12.15 -23.62
C SER A 3 -35.94 -11.28 -24.16
N ILE A 4 -35.78 -10.09 -23.58
CA ILE A 4 -34.66 -9.16 -23.79
C ILE A 4 -33.30 -9.81 -23.44
N ASN A 5 -33.30 -10.91 -22.68
CA ASN A 5 -32.07 -11.61 -22.28
C ASN A 5 -31.48 -12.49 -23.39
N GLY A 6 -32.22 -12.81 -24.46
CA GLY A 6 -31.71 -13.61 -25.58
C GLY A 6 -30.85 -12.84 -26.59
N LEU A 7 -30.95 -11.50 -26.61
CA LEU A 7 -30.29 -10.65 -27.62
C LEU A 7 -28.92 -10.11 -27.17
N ARG A 8 -28.59 -10.16 -25.88
CA ARG A 8 -27.26 -9.74 -25.38
C ARG A 8 -26.14 -10.72 -25.68
N ALA A 9 -26.44 -11.96 -26.08
CA ALA A 9 -25.43 -12.99 -26.32
C ALA A 9 -24.81 -12.98 -27.74
N ILE A 10 -25.35 -12.19 -28.68
CA ILE A 10 -25.03 -12.35 -30.12
C ILE A 10 -24.09 -11.24 -30.67
N TYR A 11 -23.88 -10.13 -29.95
CA TYR A 11 -23.26 -8.93 -30.54
C TYR A 11 -21.94 -8.41 -29.94
N ASP A 12 -21.44 -8.98 -28.84
CA ASP A 12 -20.13 -8.59 -28.31
C ASP A 12 -19.04 -9.43 -28.97
N GLY A 13 -18.72 -9.10 -30.22
CA GLY A 13 -17.52 -9.59 -30.90
C GLY A 13 -16.60 -8.42 -31.20
N VAL A 14 -15.30 -8.56 -30.90
CA VAL A 14 -14.33 -7.54 -31.29
C VAL A 14 -13.96 -7.80 -32.74
N GLU A 15 -14.25 -6.83 -33.60
CA GLU A 15 -13.85 -6.84 -35.00
C GLU A 15 -12.50 -6.12 -35.13
N PHE A 16 -11.51 -6.81 -35.69
CA PHE A 16 -10.22 -6.20 -36.00
C PHE A 16 -9.83 -6.50 -37.45
N LEU A 17 -9.14 -5.54 -38.07
CA LEU A 17 -8.64 -5.66 -39.43
C LEU A 17 -7.28 -6.36 -39.41
N GLY A 18 -7.17 -7.47 -40.11
CA GLY A 18 -5.93 -8.23 -40.29
C GLY A 18 -5.83 -8.73 -41.73
N ALA A 19 -4.65 -8.59 -42.36
CA ALA A 19 -4.40 -9.04 -43.73
C ALA A 19 -5.45 -8.59 -44.79
N GLY A 20 -5.99 -7.38 -44.65
CA GLY A 20 -6.99 -6.85 -45.59
C GLY A 20 -8.41 -7.40 -45.43
N SER A 21 -8.68 -8.19 -44.39
CA SER A 21 -10.00 -8.74 -44.07
C SER A 21 -10.44 -8.40 -42.64
N VAL A 22 -11.76 -8.33 -42.41
CA VAL A 22 -12.34 -8.14 -41.07
C VAL A 22 -12.43 -9.50 -40.39
N HIS A 23 -11.74 -9.67 -39.26
CA HIS A 23 -11.85 -10.84 -38.40
C HIS A 23 -12.76 -10.51 -37.22
N LYS A 24 -13.75 -11.37 -36.96
CA LYS A 24 -14.68 -11.24 -35.83
C LYS A 24 -14.40 -12.34 -34.81
N VAL A 25 -13.94 -11.95 -33.63
CA VAL A 25 -13.75 -12.88 -32.50
C VAL A 25 -14.92 -12.73 -31.55
N GLN A 26 -15.65 -13.82 -31.30
CA GLN A 26 -16.73 -13.86 -30.32
C GLN A 26 -16.14 -13.71 -28.91
N VAL A 27 -16.63 -12.72 -28.15
CA VAL A 27 -16.20 -12.54 -26.77
C VAL A 27 -16.92 -13.58 -25.92
N SER A 28 -16.16 -14.56 -25.40
CA SER A 28 -16.71 -15.55 -24.49
C SER A 28 -16.92 -14.96 -23.09
N THR A 29 -17.85 -15.54 -22.33
CA THR A 29 -18.09 -15.18 -20.92
C THR A 29 -16.81 -15.26 -20.08
N ASP A 30 -15.91 -16.19 -20.40
CA ASP A 30 -14.62 -16.35 -19.71
C ASP A 30 -13.65 -15.21 -20.04
N MET A 31 -13.68 -14.69 -21.28
CA MET A 31 -12.92 -13.49 -21.64
C MET A 31 -13.42 -12.26 -20.88
N ILE A 32 -14.75 -12.07 -20.79
CA ILE A 32 -15.34 -10.97 -20.00
C ILE A 32 -14.91 -11.08 -18.53
N ARG A 33 -14.97 -12.27 -17.95
CA ARG A 33 -14.57 -12.52 -16.57
C ARG A 33 -13.08 -12.28 -16.36
N ALA A 34 -12.22 -12.68 -17.31
CA ALA A 34 -10.78 -12.43 -17.26
C ALA A 34 -10.47 -10.93 -17.29
N VAL A 35 -11.13 -10.17 -18.18
CA VAL A 35 -10.97 -8.71 -18.28
C VAL A 35 -11.44 -8.03 -16.98
N GLN A 36 -12.61 -8.40 -16.46
CA GLN A 36 -13.12 -7.85 -15.19
C GLN A 36 -12.18 -8.14 -14.01
N LYS A 37 -11.62 -9.36 -13.93
CA LYS A 37 -10.65 -9.73 -12.91
C LYS A 37 -9.35 -8.93 -13.05
N SER A 38 -8.87 -8.73 -14.28
CA SER A 38 -7.67 -7.93 -14.54
C SER A 38 -7.88 -6.45 -14.16
N ALA A 39 -9.04 -5.87 -14.48
CA ALA A 39 -9.38 -4.50 -14.14
C ALA A 39 -9.49 -4.29 -12.62
N ALA A 40 -10.05 -5.26 -11.89
CA ALA A 40 -10.10 -5.23 -10.43
C ALA A 40 -8.69 -5.29 -9.82
N SER A 41 -7.83 -6.19 -10.32
CA SER A 41 -6.43 -6.30 -9.88
C SER A 41 -5.65 -5.01 -10.13
N TYR A 42 -5.80 -4.43 -11.32
CA TYR A 42 -5.14 -3.17 -11.68
C TYR A 42 -5.60 -2.01 -10.78
N LYS A 43 -6.90 -1.93 -10.46
CA LYS A 43 -7.42 -0.92 -9.54
C LYS A 43 -6.82 -1.07 -8.14
N GLU A 44 -6.65 -2.29 -7.66
CA GLU A 44 -6.02 -2.56 -6.37
C GLU A 44 -4.53 -2.17 -6.36
N GLU A 45 -3.79 -2.51 -7.42
CA GLU A 45 -2.38 -2.10 -7.57
C GLU A 45 -2.22 -0.59 -7.67
N LEU A 46 -3.11 0.09 -8.40
CA LEU A 46 -3.10 1.56 -8.50
C LEU A 46 -3.29 2.22 -7.13
N LEU A 47 -4.15 1.67 -6.27
CA LEU A 47 -4.32 2.16 -4.90
C LEU A 47 -3.07 1.96 -4.05
N LYS A 48 -2.41 0.80 -4.17
CA LYS A 48 -1.12 0.53 -3.49
C LYS A 48 -0.03 1.49 -3.94
N MET A 49 0.08 1.73 -5.25
CA MET A 49 1.04 2.70 -5.83
C MET A 49 0.81 4.11 -5.31
N LYS A 50 -0.44 4.57 -5.26
CA LYS A 50 -0.78 5.90 -4.71
C LYS A 50 -0.45 6.01 -3.22
N ALA A 51 -0.74 4.97 -2.44
CA ALA A 51 -0.40 4.96 -1.02
C ALA A 51 1.13 4.99 -0.79
N LEU A 52 1.90 4.26 -1.61
CA LEU A 52 3.36 4.27 -1.55
C LEU A 52 3.92 5.67 -1.89
N ALA A 53 3.42 6.30 -2.96
CA ALA A 53 3.83 7.65 -3.34
C ALA A 53 3.51 8.69 -2.23
N ALA A 54 2.34 8.59 -1.59
CA ALA A 54 1.99 9.44 -0.47
C ALA A 54 2.90 9.23 0.75
N SER A 55 3.30 7.97 1.01
CA SER A 55 4.26 7.65 2.08
C SER A 55 5.64 8.23 1.81
N GLN A 56 6.13 8.13 0.57
CA GLN A 56 7.43 8.70 0.17
C GLN A 56 7.43 10.23 0.27
N GLN A 57 6.32 10.88 -0.13
CA GLN A 57 6.19 12.32 0.05
C GLN A 57 6.25 12.71 1.53
N LYS A 58 5.51 11.99 2.38
CA LYS A 58 5.51 12.24 3.83
C LYS A 58 6.91 12.07 4.45
N GLU A 59 7.66 11.06 4.01
CA GLU A 59 9.04 10.85 4.43
C GLU A 59 9.95 12.01 4.02
N SER A 60 9.82 12.50 2.78
CA SER A 60 10.55 13.67 2.30
C SER A 60 10.24 14.92 3.12
N ASP A 61 8.98 15.17 3.45
CA ASP A 61 8.55 16.33 4.24
C ASP A 61 9.10 16.27 5.68
N LEU A 62 9.15 15.06 6.27
CA LEU A 62 9.76 14.84 7.59
C LEU A 62 11.26 15.09 7.55
N LEU A 63 11.98 14.61 6.53
CA LEU A 63 13.42 14.85 6.37
C LEU A 63 13.74 16.34 6.25
N GLN A 64 12.95 17.09 5.46
CA GLN A 64 13.12 18.55 5.37
C GLN A 64 12.86 19.26 6.71
N THR A 65 11.92 18.73 7.49
CA THR A 65 11.63 19.26 8.83
C THR A 65 12.77 19.00 9.80
N VAL A 66 13.42 17.83 9.73
CA VAL A 66 14.63 17.50 10.51
C VAL A 66 15.77 18.44 10.14
N GLU A 67 16.07 18.60 8.85
CA GLU A 67 17.14 19.51 8.38
C GLU A 67 16.91 20.95 8.87
N THR A 68 15.67 21.43 8.77
CA THR A 68 15.31 22.75 9.28
C THR A 68 15.50 22.85 10.80
N ALA A 69 15.18 21.80 11.55
CA ALA A 69 15.34 21.79 13.00
C ALA A 69 16.81 21.79 13.42
N GLU A 70 17.66 21.03 12.72
CA GLU A 70 19.11 20.99 12.94
C GLU A 70 19.73 22.36 12.69
N LEU A 71 19.39 23.02 11.58
CA LEU A 71 19.87 24.38 11.28
C LEU A 71 19.53 25.39 12.39
N LEU A 72 18.33 25.30 12.98
CA LEU A 72 17.94 26.18 14.09
C LEU A 72 18.76 25.88 15.35
N ILE A 73 19.01 24.61 15.65
CA ILE A 73 19.81 24.21 16.82
C ILE A 73 21.26 24.65 16.64
N ASP A 74 21.82 24.50 15.44
CA ASP A 74 23.20 24.89 15.14
C ASP A 74 23.38 26.41 15.25
N GLU A 75 22.46 27.20 14.67
CA GLU A 75 22.46 28.66 14.79
C GLU A 75 22.35 29.11 16.25
N GLY A 76 21.46 28.49 17.03
CA GLY A 76 21.33 28.79 18.45
C GLY A 76 22.59 28.43 19.25
N ASN A 77 23.21 27.28 18.97
CA ASN A 77 24.46 26.87 19.60
C ASN A 77 25.62 27.81 19.25
N GLN A 78 25.73 28.23 17.98
CA GLN A 78 26.77 29.16 17.54
C GLN A 78 26.64 30.52 18.25
N ARG A 79 25.42 31.05 18.39
CA ARG A 79 25.16 32.30 19.12
C ARG A 79 25.50 32.19 20.60
N MET A 80 25.15 31.07 21.24
CA MET A 80 25.55 30.80 22.62
C MET A 80 27.06 30.73 22.78
N GLU A 81 27.75 30.02 21.88
CA GLU A 81 29.19 29.88 21.93
C GLU A 81 29.90 31.23 21.74
N ASN A 82 29.43 32.05 20.80
CA ASN A 82 29.93 33.41 20.60
C ASN A 82 29.70 34.29 21.84
N SER A 83 28.52 34.19 22.46
CA SER A 83 28.19 34.94 23.67
C SER A 83 29.13 34.57 24.83
N LEU A 84 29.39 33.28 25.01
CA LEU A 84 30.30 32.76 26.03
C LEU A 84 31.76 33.17 25.77
N LYS A 85 32.22 33.12 24.51
CA LYS A 85 33.59 33.50 24.12
C LYS A 85 33.86 35.00 24.30
N ASN A 86 32.89 35.83 23.95
CA ASN A 86 33.06 37.28 23.94
C ASN A 86 32.63 37.94 25.26
N GLY A 87 31.93 37.22 26.15
CA GLY A 87 31.34 37.77 27.37
C GLY A 87 30.17 38.73 27.12
N ASP A 88 29.66 38.75 25.89
CA ASP A 88 28.50 39.55 25.47
C ASP A 88 27.28 38.64 25.37
N PHE A 89 26.25 38.90 26.18
CA PHE A 89 25.07 38.05 26.29
C PHE A 89 23.83 38.61 25.59
N THR A 90 23.99 39.63 24.75
CA THR A 90 22.90 40.24 23.99
C THR A 90 22.13 39.21 23.13
N ASP A 91 22.83 38.23 22.57
CA ASP A 91 22.25 37.22 21.68
C ASP A 91 21.75 35.94 22.37
N ILE A 92 21.92 35.78 23.69
CA ILE A 92 21.50 34.56 24.41
C ILE A 92 20.00 34.28 24.25
N HIS A 93 19.17 35.33 24.27
CA HIS A 93 17.73 35.13 24.17
C HIS A 93 17.30 34.64 22.78
N ALA A 94 17.96 35.15 21.73
CA ALA A 94 17.75 34.66 20.36
C ALA A 94 18.21 33.20 20.24
N ALA A 95 19.39 32.89 20.77
CA ALA A 95 19.94 31.54 20.79
C ALA A 95 19.00 30.52 21.45
N TYR A 96 18.44 30.88 22.62
CA TYR A 96 17.46 30.04 23.31
C TYR A 96 16.19 29.82 22.48
N THR A 97 15.68 30.88 21.84
CA THR A 97 14.49 30.79 20.98
C THR A 97 14.71 29.85 19.80
N PHE A 98 15.88 29.93 19.14
CA PHE A 98 16.25 29.04 18.05
C PHE A 98 16.32 27.59 18.49
N ASN A 99 17.06 27.28 19.57
CA ASN A 99 17.16 25.92 20.10
C ASN A 99 15.81 25.37 20.52
N LYS A 100 14.99 26.18 21.20
CA LYS A 100 13.64 25.76 21.60
C LYS A 100 12.78 25.40 20.39
N SER A 101 12.79 26.24 19.35
CA SER A 101 12.01 25.99 18.13
C SER A 101 12.49 24.75 17.38
N GLY A 102 13.82 24.55 17.26
CA GLY A 102 14.40 23.33 16.68
C GLY A 102 14.01 22.07 17.45
N ILE A 103 14.11 22.08 18.78
CA ILE A 103 13.71 20.95 19.63
C ILE A 103 12.21 20.64 19.48
N GLU A 104 11.34 21.66 19.44
CA GLU A 104 9.91 21.47 19.24
C GLU A 104 9.61 20.82 17.87
N LYS A 105 10.33 21.21 16.82
CA LYS A 105 10.22 20.56 15.50
C LYS A 105 10.67 19.11 15.52
N MET A 106 11.81 18.81 16.18
CA MET A 106 12.28 17.42 16.32
C MET A 106 11.28 16.54 17.07
N LYS A 107 10.63 17.06 18.12
CA LYS A 107 9.56 16.34 18.84
C LYS A 107 8.36 16.05 17.94
N ALA A 108 7.94 17.02 17.13
CA ALA A 108 6.84 16.81 16.19
C ALA A 108 7.17 15.73 15.14
N VAL A 109 8.42 15.68 14.66
CA VAL A 109 8.90 14.61 13.77
C VAL A 109 8.86 13.25 14.48
N ASP A 110 9.35 13.18 15.71
CA ASP A 110 9.39 11.94 16.51
C ASP A 110 7.97 11.38 16.76
N GLU A 111 7.01 12.24 17.08
CA GLU A 111 5.60 11.88 17.21
C GLU A 111 5.01 11.32 15.90
N GLU A 112 5.32 11.94 14.75
CA GLU A 112 4.86 11.46 13.45
C GLU A 112 5.51 10.14 13.04
N MET A 113 6.81 9.95 13.30
CA MET A 113 7.49 8.67 13.07
C MET A 113 6.90 7.56 13.94
N THR A 114 6.61 7.85 15.20
CA THR A 114 5.99 6.89 16.12
C THR A 114 4.62 6.42 15.59
N LYS A 115 3.77 7.35 15.14
CA LYS A 115 2.46 7.00 14.52
C LYS A 115 2.63 6.10 13.30
N ILE A 116 3.62 6.39 12.44
CA ILE A 116 3.91 5.56 11.26
C ILE A 116 4.34 4.15 11.68
N MET A 117 5.20 4.01 12.69
CA MET A 117 5.63 2.71 13.20
C MET A 117 4.46 1.90 13.79
N ASP A 118 3.55 2.55 14.50
CA ASP A 118 2.33 1.93 15.04
C ASP A 118 1.39 1.45 13.92
N ASP A 119 1.17 2.27 12.89
CA ASP A 119 0.35 1.91 11.73
C ASP A 119 0.95 0.71 10.97
N VAL A 120 2.27 0.71 10.75
CA VAL A 120 2.97 -0.41 10.10
C VAL A 120 2.83 -1.69 10.94
N SER A 121 2.99 -1.59 12.25
CA SER A 121 2.84 -2.73 13.17
C SER A 121 1.41 -3.30 13.13
N ALA A 122 0.39 -2.44 13.14
CA ALA A 122 -1.01 -2.84 13.02
C ALA A 122 -1.31 -3.55 11.69
N ILE A 123 -0.73 -3.06 10.57
CA ILE A 123 -0.87 -3.69 9.26
C ILE A 123 -0.22 -5.08 9.24
N GLN A 124 0.98 -5.22 9.80
CA GLN A 124 1.69 -6.50 9.85
C GLN A 124 0.92 -7.54 10.69
N GLN A 125 0.36 -7.14 11.84
CA GLN A 125 -0.47 -8.02 12.65
C GLN A 125 -1.73 -8.49 11.90
N LYS A 126 -2.41 -7.59 11.19
CA LYS A 126 -3.58 -7.94 10.35
C LYS A 126 -3.22 -8.92 9.24
N ARG A 127 -2.06 -8.75 8.58
CA ARG A 127 -1.57 -9.69 7.56
C ARG A 127 -1.31 -11.08 8.14
N ALA A 128 -0.61 -11.15 9.28
CA ALA A 128 -0.34 -12.42 9.95
C ALA A 128 -1.64 -13.15 10.36
N HIS A 129 -2.66 -12.41 10.81
CA HIS A 129 -3.98 -12.99 11.12
C HIS A 129 -4.68 -13.53 9.86
N ALA A 130 -4.66 -12.76 8.76
CA ALA A 130 -5.26 -13.18 7.49
C ALA A 130 -4.58 -14.43 6.90
N GLU A 131 -3.25 -14.54 6.99
CA GLU A 131 -2.48 -15.70 6.55
C GLU A 131 -2.78 -16.95 7.39
N ARG A 132 -2.92 -16.79 8.72
CA ARG A 132 -3.33 -17.87 9.62
C ARG A 132 -4.74 -18.37 9.29
N GLU A 133 -5.68 -17.47 9.03
CA GLU A 133 -7.05 -17.83 8.63
C GLU A 133 -7.11 -18.51 7.26
N GLN A 134 -6.34 -18.05 6.27
CA GLN A 134 -6.20 -18.75 4.98
C GLN A 134 -5.62 -20.16 5.16
N SER A 135 -4.59 -20.30 6.00
CA SER A 135 -3.95 -21.59 6.29
C SER A 135 -4.92 -22.56 6.96
N ARG A 136 -5.77 -22.07 7.88
CA ARG A 136 -6.85 -22.85 8.50
C ARG A 136 -7.90 -23.30 7.49
N LYS A 137 -8.35 -22.42 6.58
CA LYS A 137 -9.30 -22.76 5.53
C LYS A 137 -8.75 -23.82 4.56
N LYS A 138 -7.48 -23.69 4.15
CA LYS A 138 -6.80 -24.70 3.31
C LYS A 138 -6.75 -26.07 3.99
N ARG A 139 -6.41 -26.13 5.29
CA ARG A 139 -6.38 -27.40 6.04
C ARG A 139 -7.76 -28.06 6.16
N LYS A 140 -8.85 -27.30 6.26
CA LYS A 140 -10.22 -27.85 6.28
C LYS A 140 -10.66 -28.44 4.94
N LEU A 141 -10.13 -27.95 3.81
CA LEU A 141 -10.43 -28.48 2.46
C LEU A 141 -9.65 -29.75 2.11
N THR A 142 -8.55 -30.06 2.82
CA THR A 142 -7.75 -31.27 2.60
C THR A 142 -8.19 -32.50 3.42
N VAL A 143 -9.25 -32.39 4.23
CA VAL A 143 -9.76 -33.49 5.06
C VAL A 143 -11.17 -33.85 4.61
N GLU A 144 -11.32 -34.35 3.38
CA GLU A 144 -12.41 -35.27 3.05
C GLU A 144 -11.80 -36.68 2.95
N PRO A 145 -12.25 -37.65 3.76
CA PRO A 145 -11.84 -39.04 3.58
C PRO A 145 -12.50 -39.57 2.30
N VAL A 146 -11.66 -39.92 1.32
CA VAL A 146 -12.03 -40.80 0.21
C VAL A 146 -12.33 -42.18 0.81
N LEU A 147 -13.57 -42.41 1.21
CA LEU A 147 -14.13 -43.75 1.41
C LEU A 147 -14.62 -44.24 0.04
N ILE A 148 -13.70 -44.78 -0.75
CA ILE A 148 -14.08 -45.69 -1.84
C ILE A 148 -14.16 -47.08 -1.18
N GLN A 149 -15.39 -47.52 -0.90
CA GLN A 149 -15.67 -48.94 -0.73
C GLN A 149 -15.91 -49.48 -2.14
N ASP A 150 -14.89 -50.12 -2.71
CA ASP A 150 -15.01 -50.86 -3.96
C ASP A 150 -15.92 -52.08 -3.73
N GLU A 151 -17.06 -52.10 -4.42
CA GLU A 151 -17.85 -53.31 -4.63
C GLU A 151 -17.19 -54.19 -5.71
N ASN A 152 -16.96 -55.45 -5.34
CA ASN A 152 -16.98 -56.67 -6.17
C ASN A 152 -16.21 -56.72 -7.50
N ILE A 153 -15.11 -57.49 -7.52
CA ILE A 153 -14.74 -58.32 -8.68
C ILE A 153 -14.39 -59.74 -8.20
N TYR A 154 -15.11 -60.70 -8.80
CA TYR A 154 -14.95 -62.17 -8.76
C TYR A 154 -13.52 -62.66 -9.10
N CYS A 155 -13.07 -63.72 -8.40
CA CYS A 155 -12.22 -64.87 -8.81
C CYS A 155 -12.11 -65.74 -7.53
N ASP A 156 -12.38 -67.05 -7.45
CA ASP A 156 -12.56 -68.16 -8.40
C ASP A 156 -13.80 -69.00 -8.02
#